data_AF-A0A352S4U3-F1
#
_entry.id   AF-A0A352S4U3-F1
#
_cell.length_a   1.000
_cell.length_b   1.000
_cell.length_c   1.000
_cell.angle_alpha   90.00
_cell.angle_beta   90.00
_cell.angle_gamma   90.00
#
_symmetry.space_group_name_H-M   'P 1'
#
loop_
_entity.id
_entity.type
_entity.pdbx_description
1 polymer ?
#
loop_
_entity_poly.entity_id
_entity_poly.type
_entity_poly.pdbx_seq_one_letter_code
_entity_poly.pdbx_strand_id
1 'polypeptide(L)'
;TVTAANASGLNDGAAAVVVMSAAKARELGLTPLATIKAYANAGVDPAVMGMGPVPASKRCLSRAGWEVKDLDLMEINEAFAAQALAVHQQMGWDQSKINVNGGAIA
;
A
#
# COMPACT_ATOMS: atom_id res chain seq x y z
N THR A 1 5.26 5.68 20.52
CA THR A 1 4.02 5.65 21.32
C THR A 1 2.87 6.21 20.50
N VAL A 2 1.62 6.01 20.92
CA VAL A 2 0.42 6.43 20.16
C VAL A 2 -0.29 7.59 20.88
N THR A 3 -0.72 8.59 20.12
CA THR A 3 -1.49 9.75 20.56
C THR A 3 -2.52 10.12 19.48
N ALA A 4 -3.49 10.99 19.80
CA ALA A 4 -4.45 11.47 18.81
C ALA A 4 -3.77 12.20 17.64
N ALA A 5 -2.68 12.92 17.89
CA ALA A 5 -1.95 13.67 16.86
C ALA A 5 -1.12 12.78 15.91
N ASN A 6 -1.01 11.46 16.19
CA ASN A 6 -0.23 10.54 15.37
C ASN A 6 -1.01 9.27 14.97
N ALA A 7 -2.34 9.35 15.07
CA ALA A 7 -3.29 8.33 14.64
C ALA A 7 -4.14 8.89 13.49
N SER A 8 -4.57 8.04 12.57
CA SER A 8 -5.54 8.44 11.55
C SER A 8 -6.87 8.85 12.18
N GLY A 9 -7.48 9.90 11.65
CA GLY A 9 -8.81 10.34 12.08
C GLY A 9 -9.93 9.33 11.75
N LEU A 10 -11.13 9.60 12.26
CA LEU A 10 -12.35 9.03 11.67
C LEU A 10 -12.77 9.92 10.51
N ASN A 11 -12.94 9.32 9.33
CA ASN A 11 -13.23 10.04 8.10
C ASN A 11 -14.46 9.44 7.41
N ASP A 12 -15.23 10.31 6.76
CA ASP A 12 -16.30 9.92 5.84
C ASP A 12 -15.85 10.20 4.40
N GLY A 13 -15.91 9.21 3.51
CA GLY A 13 -15.47 9.35 2.12
C GLY A 13 -15.83 8.15 1.23
N ALA A 14 -15.71 8.33 -0.09
CA ALA A 14 -15.95 7.29 -1.08
C ALA A 14 -14.95 7.39 -2.24
N ALA A 15 -14.62 6.25 -2.85
CA ALA A 15 -13.77 6.15 -4.04
C ALA A 15 -14.32 5.10 -5.01
N ALA A 16 -14.06 5.29 -6.31
CA ALA A 16 -14.45 4.35 -7.35
C ALA A 16 -13.32 4.17 -8.37
N VAL A 17 -13.11 2.92 -8.81
CA VAL A 17 -12.17 2.56 -9.89
C VAL A 17 -12.87 1.60 -10.84
N VAL A 18 -12.72 1.84 -12.14
CA VAL A 18 -13.19 0.91 -13.19
C VAL A 18 -12.05 -0.02 -13.56
N VAL A 19 -12.24 -1.32 -13.39
CA VAL A 19 -11.26 -2.37 -13.72
C VAL A 19 -11.84 -3.25 -14.83
N MET A 20 -11.01 -3.58 -15.82
CA MET A 20 -11.38 -4.47 -16.92
C MET A 20 -10.15 -5.21 -17.46
N SER A 21 -10.38 -6.23 -18.29
CA SER A 21 -9.27 -6.91 -18.97
C SER A 21 -8.63 -5.98 -20.01
N ALA A 22 -7.33 -6.13 -20.23
CA ALA A 22 -6.62 -5.37 -21.27
C ALA A 22 -7.20 -5.63 -22.67
N ALA A 23 -7.74 -6.83 -22.92
CA ALA A 23 -8.42 -7.15 -24.17
C ALA A 23 -9.68 -6.31 -24.36
N LYS A 24 -10.51 -6.18 -23.32
CA LYS A 24 -11.72 -5.36 -23.39
C LYS A 24 -11.40 -3.87 -23.51
N ALA A 25 -10.38 -3.39 -22.79
CA ALA A 25 -9.92 -2.01 -22.92
C ALA A 25 -9.50 -1.69 -24.37
N ARG A 26 -8.77 -2.60 -25.04
CA ARG A 26 -8.42 -2.46 -26.47
C ARG A 26 -9.62 -2.49 -27.39
N GLU A 27 -10.55 -3.43 -27.19
CA GLU A 27 -11.79 -3.52 -27.97
C GLU A 27 -12.60 -2.22 -27.89
N LEU A 28 -12.65 -1.60 -26.71
CA LEU A 28 -13.35 -0.34 -26.46
C LEU A 28 -12.54 0.91 -26.83
N GLY A 29 -11.29 0.78 -27.28
CA GLY A 29 -10.42 1.92 -27.60
C GLY A 29 -10.02 2.77 -26.39
N LEU A 30 -10.01 2.20 -25.18
CA LEU A 30 -9.67 2.89 -23.94
C LEU A 30 -8.17 2.81 -23.64
N THR A 31 -7.57 3.92 -23.20
CA THR A 31 -6.19 3.97 -22.70
C THR A 31 -6.16 3.64 -21.20
N PRO A 32 -5.56 2.51 -20.77
CA PRO A 32 -5.46 2.19 -19.35
C PRO A 32 -4.55 3.16 -18.58
N LEU A 33 -4.96 3.57 -17.38
CA LEU A 33 -4.13 4.41 -16.50
C LEU A 33 -3.02 3.62 -15.78
N ALA A 34 -3.31 2.36 -15.43
CA ALA A 34 -2.40 1.48 -14.72
C ALA A 34 -2.74 0.01 -14.99
N THR A 35 -1.84 -0.89 -14.60
CA THR A 35 -2.05 -2.35 -14.65
C THR A 35 -1.81 -2.97 -13.28
N ILE A 36 -2.67 -3.89 -12.87
CA ILE A 36 -2.47 -4.67 -11.63
C ILE A 36 -1.49 -5.80 -11.92
N LYS A 37 -0.24 -5.66 -11.47
CA LYS A 37 0.82 -6.66 -11.69
C LYS A 37 0.68 -7.87 -10.77
N ALA A 38 0.41 -7.64 -9.48
CA ALA A 38 0.27 -8.69 -8.49
C ALA A 38 -0.63 -8.22 -7.33
N TYR A 39 -1.13 -9.20 -6.58
CA TYR A 39 -1.87 -9.00 -5.34
C TYR A 39 -1.51 -10.10 -4.35
N ALA A 40 -1.48 -9.77 -3.06
CA ALA A 40 -1.27 -10.74 -1.99
C ALA A 40 -2.01 -10.34 -0.72
N ASN A 41 -2.29 -11.34 0.10
CA ASN A 41 -2.76 -11.19 1.47
C ASN A 41 -1.88 -12.01 2.42
N ALA A 42 -1.91 -11.66 3.70
CA ALA A 42 -1.24 -12.40 4.77
C ALA A 42 -1.99 -12.19 6.09
N GLY A 43 -2.05 -13.23 6.91
CA GLY A 43 -2.51 -13.14 8.30
C GLY A 43 -1.32 -12.96 9.24
N VAL A 44 -1.54 -12.24 10.34
CA VAL A 44 -0.60 -12.10 11.46
C VAL A 44 -1.34 -12.32 12.76
N ASP A 45 -0.61 -12.50 13.85
CA ASP A 45 -1.21 -12.52 15.19
C ASP A 45 -1.94 -11.18 15.45
N PRO A 46 -3.20 -11.21 15.96
CA PRO A 46 -3.96 -10.00 16.24
C PRO A 46 -3.23 -8.97 17.13
N ALA A 47 -2.39 -9.42 18.06
CA ALA A 47 -1.63 -8.53 18.94
C ALA A 47 -0.61 -7.66 18.19
N VAL A 48 -0.23 -8.04 16.97
CA VAL A 48 0.70 -7.30 16.10
C VAL A 48 0.08 -6.95 14.75
N MET A 49 -1.25 -6.80 14.70
CA MET A 49 -2.00 -6.58 13.45
C MET A 49 -1.45 -5.47 12.55
N GLY A 50 -0.87 -4.42 13.13
CA GLY A 50 -0.21 -3.32 12.40
C GLY A 50 0.98 -3.74 11.52
N MET A 51 1.56 -4.92 11.76
CA MET A 51 2.66 -5.48 10.98
C MET A 51 2.19 -6.28 9.75
N GLY A 52 0.88 -6.45 9.55
CA GLY A 52 0.29 -7.12 8.39
C GLY A 52 0.87 -6.70 7.01
N PRO A 53 1.18 -5.41 6.77
CA PRO A 53 1.80 -4.99 5.52
C PRO A 53 3.14 -5.67 5.21
N VAL A 54 3.92 -6.09 6.21
CA VAL A 54 5.25 -6.69 5.99
C VAL A 54 5.17 -8.03 5.24
N PRO A 55 4.51 -9.09 5.76
CA PRO A 55 4.39 -10.35 5.05
C PRO A 55 3.55 -10.22 3.77
N ALA A 56 2.52 -9.37 3.76
CA ALA A 56 1.72 -9.12 2.56
C ALA A 56 2.56 -8.51 1.43
N SER A 57 3.36 -7.49 1.71
CA SER A 57 4.20 -6.80 0.72
C SER A 57 5.31 -7.69 0.20
N LYS A 58 6.01 -8.44 1.08
CA LYS A 58 7.02 -9.43 0.66
C LYS A 58 6.44 -10.48 -0.29
N ARG A 59 5.25 -10.99 0.01
CA ARG A 59 4.54 -11.95 -0.86
C ARG A 59 4.10 -11.30 -2.17
N CYS A 60 3.64 -10.06 -2.15
CA CYS A 60 3.22 -9.33 -3.36
C CYS A 60 4.40 -9.09 -4.30
N LEU A 61 5.52 -8.59 -3.76
CA LEU A 61 6.77 -8.37 -4.49
C LEU A 61 7.29 -9.66 -5.13
N SER A 62 7.33 -10.76 -4.36
CA SER A 62 7.71 -12.07 -4.89
C SER A 62 6.82 -12.54 -6.05
N ARG A 63 5.50 -12.31 -5.97
CA ARG A 63 4.56 -12.63 -7.07
C ARG A 63 4.73 -11.73 -8.29
N ALA A 64 5.08 -10.46 -8.07
CA ALA A 64 5.36 -9.50 -9.13
C ALA A 64 6.70 -9.78 -9.83
N GLY A 65 7.60 -10.50 -9.15
CA GLY A 65 8.99 -10.66 -9.57
C GLY A 65 9.82 -9.39 -9.34
N TRP A 66 9.48 -8.62 -8.30
CA TRP A 66 10.10 -7.34 -7.97
C TRP A 66 10.83 -7.40 -6.64
N GLU A 67 11.82 -6.53 -6.50
CA GLU A 67 12.48 -6.18 -5.26
C GLU A 67 12.00 -4.81 -4.77
N VAL A 68 12.27 -4.49 -3.50
CA VAL A 68 11.96 -3.18 -2.92
C VAL A 68 12.52 -2.01 -3.74
N LYS A 69 13.73 -2.16 -4.29
CA LYS A 69 14.41 -1.11 -5.07
C LYS A 69 13.73 -0.80 -6.41
N ASP A 70 12.89 -1.72 -6.89
CA ASP A 70 12.14 -1.54 -8.14
C ASP A 70 10.88 -0.68 -7.93
N LEU A 71 10.57 -0.32 -6.68
CA LEU A 71 9.46 0.56 -6.35
C LEU A 71 9.87 2.02 -6.46
N ASP A 72 9.12 2.77 -7.27
CA ASP A 72 9.31 4.22 -7.47
C ASP A 72 8.42 5.07 -6.56
N LEU A 73 7.26 4.53 -6.17
CA LEU A 73 6.30 5.17 -5.28
C LEU A 73 5.60 4.10 -4.45
N MET A 74 5.38 4.39 -3.17
CA MET A 74 4.74 3.50 -2.21
C MET A 74 3.64 4.26 -1.48
N GLU A 75 2.40 3.83 -1.68
CA GLU A 75 1.23 4.30 -0.94
C GLU A 75 0.90 3.29 0.15
N ILE A 76 1.31 3.60 1.38
CA ILE A 76 1.21 2.72 2.54
C ILE A 76 0.30 3.36 3.57
N ASN A 77 -0.82 2.71 3.88
CA ASN A 77 -1.79 3.25 4.83
C ASN A 77 -1.16 3.51 6.20
N GLU A 78 -1.42 4.70 6.75
CA GLU A 78 -0.86 5.18 8.01
C GLU A 78 -1.93 5.14 9.11
N ALA A 79 -2.26 3.95 9.63
CA ALA A 79 -3.25 3.86 10.71
C ALA A 79 -2.74 4.55 11.99
N PHE A 80 -1.45 4.35 12.29
CA PHE A 80 -0.74 5.01 13.38
C PHE A 80 0.71 5.23 12.97
N ALA A 81 1.30 6.38 13.35
CA ALA A 81 2.69 6.68 12.99
C ALA A 81 3.66 5.61 13.51
N ALA A 82 3.45 5.11 14.74
CA ALA A 82 4.26 4.04 15.32
C ALA A 82 4.21 2.74 14.49
N GLN A 83 3.05 2.44 13.89
CA GLN A 83 2.87 1.27 13.03
C GLN A 83 3.55 1.48 11.67
N ALA A 84 3.33 2.61 11.02
CA ALA A 84 3.94 2.92 9.72
C ALA A 84 5.48 2.87 9.81
N LEU A 85 6.07 3.52 10.82
CA LEU A 85 7.51 3.49 11.07
C LEU A 85 8.05 2.07 11.28
N ALA A 86 7.35 1.23 12.04
CA ALA A 86 7.76 -0.16 12.27
C ALA A 86 7.75 -0.98 10.97
N VAL A 87 6.73 -0.80 10.13
CA VAL A 87 6.66 -1.44 8.81
C VAL A 87 7.80 -0.97 7.91
N HIS A 88 8.04 0.34 7.82
CA HIS A 88 9.11 0.92 6.99
C HIS A 88 10.47 0.38 7.40
N GLN A 89 10.75 0.33 8.71
CA GLN A 89 11.99 -0.21 9.25
C GLN A 89 12.16 -1.70 8.90
N GLN A 90 11.11 -2.52 9.02
CA GLN A 90 11.21 -3.95 8.74
C GLN A 90 11.31 -4.26 7.23
N MET A 91 10.78 -3.38 6.38
CA MET A 91 10.85 -3.53 4.93
C MET A 91 12.12 -2.94 4.32
N GLY A 92 12.79 -2.02 5.02
CA GLY A 92 13.98 -1.33 4.50
C GLY A 92 13.64 -0.44 3.29
N TRP A 93 12.45 0.14 3.28
CA TRP A 93 11.99 1.00 2.19
C TRP A 93 12.70 2.36 2.16
N ASP A 94 12.87 2.91 0.96
CA ASP A 94 13.28 4.30 0.77
C ASP A 94 12.12 5.21 1.18
N GLN A 95 12.26 5.88 2.32
CA GLN A 95 11.23 6.74 2.89
C GLN A 95 10.95 7.97 2.04
N SER A 96 11.86 8.37 1.13
CA SER A 96 11.60 9.48 0.20
C SER A 96 10.55 9.16 -0.86
N LYS A 97 10.22 7.88 -1.03
CA LYS A 97 9.24 7.37 -2.01
C LYS A 97 7.92 6.96 -1.38
N ILE A 98 7.74 7.15 -0.07
CA ILE A 98 6.53 6.73 0.67
C ILE A 98 5.61 7.93 0.87
N ASN A 99 4.32 7.78 0.53
CA ASN A 99 3.25 8.73 0.83
C ASN A 99 3.62 10.20 0.51
N VAL A 100 4.23 10.44 -0.64
CA VAL A 100 4.81 11.74 -1.01
C VAL A 100 3.77 12.87 -1.11
N ASN A 101 2.48 12.51 -1.21
CA ASN A 101 1.35 13.43 -1.24
C ASN A 101 0.57 13.49 0.07
N GLY A 102 1.13 12.95 1.16
CA GLY A 102 0.43 12.75 2.44
C GLY A 102 -0.26 11.39 2.51
N GLY A 103 -0.64 11.00 3.73
CA GLY A 103 -1.26 9.71 4.03
C GLY A 103 -2.45 9.86 4.97
N ALA A 104 -2.87 8.76 5.59
CA ALA A 104 -4.12 8.69 6.36
C ALA A 104 -4.09 9.45 7.71
N ILE A 105 -2.92 9.88 8.19
CA ILE A 105 -2.78 10.70 9.41
C ILE A 105 -3.04 12.18 9.13
N ALA A 106 -2.84 12.63 7.89
CA ALA A 106 -2.92 14.04 7.50
C ALA A 106 -4.35 14.61 7.50
#